data_AF-A0A973HU35-F1
#
_entry.id   AF-A0A973HU35-F1
#
_cell.length_a   1.000
_cell.length_b   1.000
_cell.length_c   1.000
_cell.angle_alpha   90.00
_cell.angle_beta   90.00
_cell.angle_gamma   90.00
#
_symmetry.space_group_name_H-M   'P 1'
#
loop_
_entity.id
_entity.type
_entity.pdbx_description
1 polymer ?
#
loop_
_entity_poly.entity_id
_entity_poly.type
_entity_poly.pdbx_seq_one_letter_code
_entity_poly.pdbx_strand_id
1 'polypeptide(L)' 'KGHRSLECRQEVHDEYNVRLDAELEKMVWRHPRVRSYYNNTTGRVITNVPWKMYDYWEMTRSPDLAEYHIR' A
#
# COMPACT_ATOMS: atom_id res chain seq x y z
N LYS A 1 32.25 -0.19 -3.18
CA LYS A 1 31.37 0.69 -3.98
C LYS A 1 29.93 0.24 -3.73
N GLY A 2 29.00 1.16 -3.50
CA GLY A 2 27.59 0.86 -3.24
C GLY A 2 26.72 2.06 -3.58
N HIS A 3 25.41 1.83 -3.67
CA HIS A 3 24.42 2.89 -3.87
C HIS A 3 24.26 3.74 -2.60
N ARG A 4 24.05 5.04 -2.77
CA ARG A 4 23.86 6.07 -1.74
C ARG A 4 22.39 6.35 -1.45
N SER A 5 21.49 6.15 -2.40
CA SER A 5 20.04 6.27 -2.17
C SER A 5 19.22 5.32 -3.04
N LEU A 6 18.00 5.06 -2.56
CA LEU A 6 16.97 4.26 -3.21
C LEU A 6 15.64 5.00 -3.01
N GLU A 7 15.14 5.65 -4.07
CA GLU A 7 13.91 6.45 -4.04
C GLU A 7 12.83 5.76 -4.88
N CYS A 8 11.65 5.50 -4.32
CA CYS A 8 10.56 4.87 -5.07
C CYS A 8 10.08 5.80 -6.19
N ARG A 9 9.85 5.25 -7.37
CA ARG A 9 9.26 5.99 -8.49
C ARG A 9 7.82 6.37 -8.17
N GLN A 10 7.42 7.59 -8.53
CA GLN A 10 6.09 8.13 -8.17
C GLN A 10 4.96 7.26 -8.74
N GLU A 11 5.10 6.81 -9.98
CA GLU A 11 4.13 5.97 -10.67
C GLU A 11 3.93 4.61 -9.99
N VAL A 12 4.99 4.01 -9.43
CA VAL A 12 4.91 2.73 -8.71
C VAL A 12 4.19 2.92 -7.38
N HIS A 13 4.50 4.01 -6.68
CA HIS A 13 3.78 4.42 -5.46
C HIS A 13 2.28 4.61 -5.74
N ASP A 14 1.94 5.32 -6.80
CA ASP A 14 0.55 5.63 -7.14
C ASP A 14 -0.23 4.36 -7.54
N GLU A 15 0.38 3.49 -8.36
CA GLU A 15 -0.21 2.21 -8.73
C GLU A 15 -0.46 1.31 -7.51
N TYR A 16 0.49 1.26 -6.57
CA TYR A 16 0.31 0.55 -5.30
C TYR A 16 -0.89 1.09 -4.51
N ASN A 17 -1.02 2.42 -4.39
CA ASN A 17 -2.15 3.02 -3.67
C ASN A 17 -3.50 2.74 -4.33
N VAL A 18 -3.56 2.75 -5.66
CA VAL A 18 -4.79 2.37 -6.39
C VAL A 18 -5.20 0.94 -6.08
N ARG A 19 -4.24 -0.01 -6.08
CA ARG A 19 -4.50 -1.41 -5.71
C ARG A 19 -4.91 -1.56 -4.25
N LEU A 20 -4.24 -0.85 -3.34
CA LEU A 20 -4.55 -0.84 -1.91
C LEU A 20 -5.98 -0.37 -1.65
N ASP A 21 -6.37 0.76 -2.25
CA ASP A 21 -7.70 1.33 -2.09
C ASP A 21 -8.78 0.39 -2.64
N ALA A 22 -8.55 -0.19 -3.83
CA ALA A 22 -9.48 -1.14 -4.44
C ALA A 22 -9.73 -2.38 -3.57
N GLU A 23 -8.71 -2.89 -2.87
CA GLU A 23 -8.88 -4.01 -1.95
C GLU A 23 -9.51 -3.59 -0.62
N LEU A 24 -9.16 -2.42 -0.07
CA LEU A 24 -9.77 -1.91 1.15
C LEU A 24 -11.27 -1.62 1.00
N GLU A 25 -11.73 -1.16 -0.18
CA GLU A 25 -13.16 -0.97 -0.48
C GLU A 25 -14.00 -2.24 -0.36
N LYS A 26 -13.38 -3.42 -0.40
CA LYS A 26 -14.06 -4.72 -0.25
C LYS A 26 -14.14 -5.19 1.20
N MET A 27 -13.52 -4.48 2.14
CA MET A 27 -13.37 -4.92 3.54
C MET A 27 -14.48 -4.38 4.44
N VAL A 28 -14.74 -5.08 5.56
CA VAL A 28 -15.77 -4.67 6.54
C VAL A 28 -15.57 -3.26 7.08
N TRP A 29 -14.32 -2.79 7.16
CA TRP A 29 -13.97 -1.44 7.60
C TRP A 29 -14.52 -0.32 6.70
N ARG A 30 -14.92 -0.65 5.47
CA ARG A 30 -15.53 0.28 4.50
C ARG A 30 -17.06 0.29 4.51
N HIS A 31 -17.68 -0.53 5.36
CA HIS A 31 -19.13 -0.54 5.48
C HIS A 31 -19.64 0.84 5.97
N PRO A 32 -20.69 1.43 5.37
CA PRO A 32 -21.11 2.83 5.64
C PRO A 32 -21.47 3.14 7.10
N ARG A 33 -21.84 2.11 7.88
CA ARG A 33 -22.16 2.25 9.31
C ARG A 33 -20.95 2.10 10.24
N VAL A 34 -19.78 1.77 9.69
CA VAL A 34 -18.55 1.63 10.48
C VAL A 34 -17.91 3.01 10.68
N ARG A 35 -17.62 3.31 11.94
CA ARG A 35 -16.82 4.45 12.39
C ARG A 35 -15.70 3.87 13.25
N SER A 36 -14.50 3.75 12.69
CA SER A 36 -13.33 3.21 13.39
C SER A 36 -12.18 4.20 13.31
N TYR A 37 -11.21 4.05 14.23
CA TYR A 37 -9.90 4.71 14.15
C TYR A 37 -9.10 4.33 12.90
N TYR A 38 -9.55 3.30 12.17
CA TYR A 38 -8.99 2.90 10.89
C TYR A 38 -9.33 3.84 9.73
N ASN A 39 -10.41 4.62 9.86
CA ASN A 39 -10.92 5.49 8.81
C ASN A 39 -10.52 6.94 9.06
N ASN A 40 -10.21 7.68 7.99
CA ASN A 40 -10.10 9.13 8.05
C ASN A 40 -11.50 9.82 8.05
N THR A 41 -11.51 11.14 8.06
CA THR A 41 -12.75 11.95 8.02
C THR A 41 -13.61 11.73 6.77
N THR A 42 -13.03 11.23 5.67
CA THR A 42 -13.75 10.90 4.43
C THR A 42 -14.19 9.43 4.37
N GLY A 43 -13.91 8.64 5.40
CA GLY A 43 -14.25 7.22 5.48
C GLY A 43 -13.22 6.28 4.84
N ARG A 44 -12.15 6.81 4.21
CA ARG A 44 -11.05 6.01 3.64
C ARG A 44 -10.31 5.29 4.75
N VAL A 45 -10.12 3.97 4.59
CA VAL A 45 -9.28 3.18 5.49
C VAL A 45 -7.82 3.51 5.20
N ILE A 46 -7.05 3.86 6.22
CA ILE A 46 -5.67 4.36 6.04
C ILE A 46 -4.61 3.59 6.83
N THR A 47 -5.01 2.60 7.62
CA THR A 47 -4.10 1.89 8.54
C THR A 47 -4.03 0.38 8.31
N ASN A 48 -5.05 -0.24 7.72
CA ASN A 48 -5.11 -1.68 7.55
C ASN A 48 -4.45 -2.15 6.24
N VAL A 49 -3.96 -3.39 6.28
CA VAL A 49 -3.48 -4.13 5.12
C VAL A 49 -4.59 -5.10 4.70
N PRO A 50 -5.17 -4.96 3.50
CA PRO A 50 -6.33 -5.78 3.07
C PRO A 50 -5.95 -7.17 2.57
N TRP A 51 -4.66 -7.44 2.34
CA TRP A 51 -4.19 -8.69 1.78
C TRP A 51 -3.97 -9.77 2.84
N LYS A 52 -3.95 -11.03 2.40
CA LYS A 52 -3.46 -12.13 3.22
C LYS A 52 -1.99 -11.88 3.55
N MET A 53 -1.58 -12.29 4.74
CA MET A 53 -0.21 -12.07 5.23
C MET A 53 0.85 -12.67 4.29
N TYR A 54 0.59 -13.83 3.70
CA TYR A 54 1.51 -14.46 2.74
C TYR A 54 1.64 -13.64 1.45
N ASP A 55 0.53 -13.16 0.88
CA ASP A 55 0.56 -12.36 -0.35
C ASP A 55 1.31 -11.04 -0.13
N TYR A 56 1.10 -10.41 1.03
CA TYR A 56 1.82 -9.19 1.40
C TYR A 56 3.31 -9.45 1.64
N TRP A 57 3.67 -10.58 2.25
CA TRP A 57 5.06 -10.99 2.40
C TRP A 57 5.72 -11.21 1.05
N GLU A 58 5.08 -11.94 0.13
CA GLU A 58 5.61 -12.21 -1.21
C GLU A 58 5.85 -10.89 -1.97
N MET A 59 4.87 -9.97 -1.93
CA MET A 59 4.97 -8.64 -2.54
C MET A 59 6.15 -7.80 -1.99
N THR A 60 6.53 -7.99 -0.73
CA THR A 60 7.53 -7.15 -0.05
C THR A 60 8.86 -7.88 0.19
N ARG A 61 8.98 -9.15 -0.20
CA ARG A 61 10.13 -10.00 0.13
C ARG A 61 11.45 -9.53 -0.49
N SER A 62 11.40 -8.88 -1.65
CA SER A 62 12.58 -8.36 -2.34
C SER A 62 12.18 -7.17 -3.21
N PRO A 63 12.93 -6.06 -3.21
CA PRO A 63 12.62 -4.91 -4.05
C PRO A 63 12.96 -5.21 -5.52
N ASP A 64 12.08 -4.83 -6.44
CA ASP A 64 12.42 -4.74 -7.86
C ASP A 64 13.17 -3.42 -8.09
N LEU A 65 14.48 -3.50 -8.35
CA LEU A 65 15.32 -2.31 -8.54
C LEU A 65 14.91 -1.44 -9.74
N ALA A 66 14.11 -1.96 -10.69
CA ALA A 66 13.55 -1.17 -11.78
C ALA A 66 12.47 -0.17 -11.34
N GLU A 67 11.89 -0.38 -10.15
CA GLU A 67 10.85 0.46 -9.55
C GLU A 67 11.41 1.67 -8.77
N TYR A 68 12.74 1.82 -8.73
CA TYR A 68 13.39 2.85 -7.93
C TYR A 68 14.38 3.70 -8.75
N HIS A 69 14.54 4.95 -8.33
CA HIS A 69 15.69 5.77 -8.68
C HIS A 69 16.85 5.44 -7.75
N ILE A 70 17.92 4.89 -8.31
CA ILE A 70 19.12 4.47 -7.57
C ILE A 70 20.25 5.46 -7.85
N ARG A 71 20.88 5.98 -6.79
CA ARG A 71 22.04 6.89 -6.87
C ARG A 71 23.16 6.41 -5.96
#